data_AF-A0A1G7GD57-F1
#
_entry.id   AF-A0A1G7GD57-F1
#
_cell.length_a   1.000
_cell.length_b   1.000
_cell.length_c   1.000
_cell.angle_alpha   90.00
_cell.angle_beta   90.00
_cell.angle_gamma   90.00
#
_symmetry.space_group_name_H-M   'P 1'
#
loop_
_entity.id
_entity.type
_entity.pdbx_description
1 polymer ?
#
loop_
_entity_poly.entity_id
_entity_poly.type
_entity_poly.pdbx_seq_one_letter_code
_entity_poly.pdbx_strand_id
1 'polypeptide(L)'
;MSDDQACNQSTDRADTGKRGGCLWLTLLGLAFIVLVFGIIIYSITREQTADIQANELGAIQTCWDKANDPSATLTSRSFATDSCKEMEKQFRIKYGREPK
;
A
#
# COMPACT_ATOMS: atom_id res chain seq x y z
N MET A 1 -0.83 49.41 -52.18
CA MET A 1 0.28 49.78 -51.26
C MET A 1 0.13 48.88 -50.05
N SER A 2 1.04 47.92 -49.96
CA SER A 2 1.23 47.01 -48.83
C SER A 2 2.02 47.70 -47.71
N ASP A 3 2.03 47.04 -46.54
CA ASP A 3 3.07 47.09 -45.51
C ASP A 3 3.05 48.35 -44.60
N ASP A 4 3.28 48.31 -43.30
CA ASP A 4 3.66 47.23 -42.39
C ASP A 4 3.54 47.73 -40.94
N GLN A 5 3.32 46.79 -40.04
CA GLN A 5 4.07 46.69 -38.78
C GLN A 5 3.93 47.76 -37.67
N ALA A 6 3.25 47.28 -36.61
CA ALA A 6 3.72 47.27 -35.22
C ALA A 6 4.01 48.59 -34.49
N CYS A 7 3.07 48.94 -33.61
CA CYS A 7 3.33 49.26 -32.20
C CYS A 7 2.14 48.66 -31.44
N ASN A 8 2.16 47.45 -30.85
CA ASN A 8 3.13 46.91 -29.91
C ASN A 8 3.54 47.90 -28.81
N GLN A 9 2.56 48.63 -28.27
CA GLN A 9 2.63 49.34 -27.01
C GLN A 9 1.18 49.45 -26.51
N SER A 10 0.70 48.81 -25.45
CA SER A 10 1.40 48.40 -24.25
C SER A 10 0.57 47.30 -23.59
N THR A 11 0.89 46.03 -23.87
CA THR A 11 0.49 44.92 -22.99
C THR A 11 1.46 44.85 -21.82
N ASP A 12 1.70 46.01 -21.20
CA ASP A 12 2.58 46.20 -20.05
C ASP A 12 1.72 46.84 -18.97
N ARG A 13 0.74 46.08 -18.48
CA ARG A 13 0.01 46.43 -17.28
C ARG A 13 0.07 45.27 -16.29
N ALA A 14 1.24 45.20 -15.67
CA ALA A 14 1.47 44.70 -14.31
C ALA A 14 0.63 43.46 -13.94
N ASP A 15 1.10 42.33 -14.44
CA ASP A 15 0.65 40.98 -14.10
C ASP A 15 1.19 40.58 -12.70
N THR A 16 0.86 41.36 -11.66
CA THR A 16 1.33 41.16 -10.28
C THR A 16 0.17 41.35 -9.31
N GLY A 17 -0.48 40.25 -8.92
CA GLY A 17 -1.43 40.30 -7.81
C GLY A 17 -2.30 39.05 -7.57
N LYS A 18 -2.49 38.17 -8.57
CA LYS A 18 -3.47 37.06 -8.43
C LYS A 18 -2.91 35.64 -8.53
N ARG A 19 -1.66 35.47 -9.01
CA ARG A 19 -1.05 34.13 -9.20
C ARG A 19 -0.57 33.46 -7.91
N GLY A 20 -0.24 34.24 -6.88
CA GLY A 20 0.25 33.70 -5.59
C GLY A 20 -0.82 32.94 -4.80
N GLY A 21 -2.08 33.41 -4.85
CA GLY A 21 -3.18 32.76 -4.12
C GLY A 21 -3.58 31.41 -4.71
N CYS A 22 -3.68 31.32 -6.04
CA CYS A 22 -4.02 30.05 -6.71
C CYS A 22 -2.92 29.00 -6.51
N LEU A 23 -1.65 29.38 -6.70
CA LEU A 23 -0.51 28.48 -6.49
C LEU A 23 -0.46 27.99 -5.03
N TRP A 24 -0.67 28.88 -4.07
CA TRP A 24 -0.65 28.51 -2.65
C TRP A 24 -1.79 27.54 -2.28
N LEU A 25 -3.01 27.75 -2.81
CA LEU A 25 -4.12 26.81 -2.62
C LEU A 25 -3.83 25.42 -3.19
N THR A 26 -3.18 25.36 -4.37
CA THR A 26 -2.79 24.06 -4.95
C THR A 26 -1.74 23.34 -4.11
N LEU A 27 -0.77 24.08 -3.56
CA LEU A 27 0.27 23.51 -2.69
C LEU A 27 -0.33 23.02 -1.36
N LEU A 28 -1.26 23.77 -0.78
CA LEU A 28 -1.96 23.38 0.45
C LEU A 28 -2.81 22.12 0.20
N GLY A 29 -3.54 22.06 -0.90
CA GLY A 29 -4.32 20.88 -1.29
C GLY A 29 -3.43 19.66 -1.52
N LEU A 30 -2.30 19.82 -2.23
CA LEU A 30 -1.34 18.75 -2.44
C LEU A 30 -0.74 18.25 -1.12
N ALA A 31 -0.35 19.15 -0.22
CA ALA A 31 0.18 18.80 1.09
C ALA A 31 -0.87 18.04 1.93
N PHE A 32 -2.13 18.47 1.89
CA PHE A 32 -3.22 17.79 2.58
C PHE A 32 -3.43 16.37 2.03
N ILE A 33 -3.44 16.21 0.70
CA ILE A 33 -3.54 14.90 0.04
C ILE A 33 -2.40 13.99 0.49
N VAL A 34 -1.15 14.46 0.41
CA VAL A 34 0.02 13.69 0.83
C VAL A 34 -0.06 13.32 2.31
N LEU A 35 -0.50 14.23 3.17
CA LEU A 35 -0.66 13.99 4.60
C LEU A 35 -1.72 12.93 4.89
N VAL A 36 -2.89 13.02 4.25
CA VAL A 36 -3.97 12.04 4.41
C VAL A 36 -3.52 10.65 3.93
N PHE A 37 -2.97 10.55 2.72
CA PHE A 37 -2.47 9.28 2.21
C PHE A 37 -1.30 8.75 3.04
N GLY A 38 -0.42 9.62 3.52
CA GLY A 38 0.67 9.26 4.42
C GLY A 38 0.16 8.64 5.73
N ILE A 39 -0.85 9.25 6.36
CA ILE A 39 -1.49 8.69 7.57
C ILE A 39 -2.16 7.35 7.25
N ILE A 40 -2.92 7.26 6.16
CA ILE A 40 -3.60 6.01 5.77
C ILE A 40 -2.57 4.89 5.54
N ILE A 41 -1.53 5.13 4.76
CA ILE A 41 -0.47 4.16 4.49
C ILE A 41 0.23 3.78 5.79
N TYR A 42 0.57 4.76 6.64
CA TYR A 42 1.22 4.51 7.93
C TYR A 42 0.36 3.62 8.84
N SER A 43 -0.93 3.93 8.98
CA SER A 43 -1.86 3.17 9.79
C SER A 43 -2.07 1.75 9.25
N ILE A 44 -2.22 1.59 7.94
CA ILE A 44 -2.39 0.26 7.32
C ILE A 44 -1.10 -0.55 7.44
N THR A 45 0.08 0.04 7.22
CA THR A 45 1.34 -0.71 7.21
C THR A 45 1.83 -1.13 8.59
N ARG A 46 1.58 -0.32 9.63
CA ARG A 46 2.18 -0.53 10.96
C ARG A 46 1.43 -1.53 11.85
N GLU A 47 0.10 -1.56 11.83
CA GLU A 47 -0.68 -2.48 12.68
C GLU A 47 -1.04 -3.78 11.96
N GLN A 48 -1.28 -3.73 10.64
CA GLN A 48 -1.52 -4.96 9.90
C GLN A 48 -0.31 -5.88 9.90
N THR A 49 0.93 -5.42 9.93
CA THR A 49 2.08 -6.35 9.89
C THR A 49 2.14 -7.27 11.12
N ALA A 50 1.70 -6.83 12.29
CA ALA A 50 1.63 -7.67 13.48
C ALA A 50 0.36 -8.55 13.50
N ASP A 51 -0.80 -7.96 13.23
CA ASP A 51 -2.08 -8.68 13.27
C ASP A 51 -2.27 -9.65 12.10
N ILE A 52 -1.84 -9.27 10.88
CA ILE A 52 -1.82 -10.18 9.71
C ILE A 52 -0.86 -11.33 9.98
N GLN A 53 0.29 -11.07 10.60
CA GLN A 53 1.25 -12.12 10.92
C GLN A 53 0.69 -13.08 11.99
N ALA A 54 -0.01 -12.56 13.01
CA ALA A 54 -0.70 -13.38 13.99
C ALA A 54 -1.84 -14.21 13.36
N ASN A 55 -2.57 -13.63 12.41
CA ASN A 55 -3.61 -14.33 11.66
C ASN A 55 -3.03 -15.42 10.74
N GLU A 56 -1.92 -15.15 10.05
CA GLU A 56 -1.23 -16.14 9.23
C GLU A 56 -0.62 -17.27 10.06
N LEU A 57 -0.06 -16.96 11.24
CA LEU A 57 0.34 -17.96 12.24
C LEU A 57 -0.85 -18.81 12.70
N GLY A 58 -1.98 -18.17 13.02
CA GLY A 58 -3.21 -18.88 13.41
C GLY A 58 -3.73 -19.82 12.31
N ALA A 59 -3.62 -19.43 11.04
CA ALA A 59 -3.97 -20.26 9.90
C ALA A 59 -3.05 -21.49 9.76
N ILE A 60 -1.73 -21.31 9.97
CA ILE A 60 -0.76 -22.42 10.00
C ILE A 60 -1.06 -23.37 11.15
N GLN A 61 -1.33 -22.84 12.35
CA GLN A 61 -1.68 -23.65 13.52
C GLN A 61 -2.94 -24.49 13.27
N THR A 62 -3.99 -23.84 12.76
CA THR A 62 -5.26 -24.52 12.41
C THR A 62 -5.06 -25.57 11.33
N CYS A 63 -4.11 -25.36 10.40
CA CYS A 63 -3.75 -26.36 9.40
C CYS A 63 -3.15 -27.60 10.05
N TRP A 64 -2.21 -27.42 10.98
CA TRP A 64 -1.58 -28.52 11.73
C TRP A 64 -2.55 -29.26 12.63
N ASP A 65 -3.48 -28.56 13.28
CA ASP A 65 -4.52 -29.17 14.09
C ASP A 65 -5.40 -30.11 13.24
N LYS A 66 -5.73 -29.70 12.01
CA LYS A 66 -6.48 -30.53 11.05
C LYS A 66 -5.64 -31.66 10.47
N ALA A 67 -4.35 -31.44 10.22
CA ALA A 67 -3.45 -32.46 9.70
C ALA A 67 -3.12 -33.54 10.75
N ASN A 68 -3.14 -33.20 12.03
CA ASN A 68 -2.94 -34.14 13.13
C ASN A 68 -4.23 -34.76 13.68
N ASP A 69 -5.38 -34.46 13.06
CA ASP A 69 -6.65 -35.09 13.42
C ASP A 69 -6.56 -36.62 13.25
N PRO A 70 -6.69 -37.40 14.33
CA PRO A 70 -6.59 -38.85 14.28
C PRO A 70 -7.76 -39.52 13.54
N SER A 71 -8.84 -38.78 13.24
CA SER A 71 -9.98 -39.28 12.46
C SER A 71 -9.76 -39.23 10.94
N ALA A 72 -8.69 -38.58 10.47
CA ALA A 72 -8.38 -38.46 9.05
C ALA A 72 -7.77 -39.73 8.45
N THR A 73 -8.08 -40.02 7.18
CA THR A 73 -7.43 -41.13 6.45
C THR A 73 -5.94 -40.86 6.23
N LEU A 74 -5.11 -41.92 6.14
CA LEU A 74 -3.65 -41.79 5.97
C LEU A 74 -3.25 -40.92 4.78
N THR A 75 -3.98 -41.05 3.66
CA THR A 75 -3.76 -40.25 2.45
C THR A 75 -4.19 -38.80 2.62
N SER A 76 -5.33 -38.52 3.26
CA SER A 76 -5.75 -37.14 3.53
C SER A 76 -4.80 -36.44 4.50
N ARG A 77 -4.20 -37.19 5.44
CA ARG A 77 -3.18 -36.69 6.36
C ARG A 77 -1.90 -36.30 5.66
N SER A 78 -1.40 -37.09 4.70
CA SER A 78 -0.19 -36.72 3.95
C SER A 78 -0.41 -35.46 3.11
N PHE A 79 -1.54 -35.36 2.39
CA PHE A 79 -1.87 -34.16 1.61
C PHE A 79 -2.09 -32.91 2.48
N ALA A 80 -2.74 -33.06 3.64
CA ALA A 80 -2.87 -31.97 4.60
C ALA A 80 -1.51 -31.50 5.11
N THR A 81 -0.62 -32.44 5.44
CA THR A 81 0.74 -32.14 5.91
C THR A 81 1.57 -31.40 4.85
N ASP A 82 1.48 -31.82 3.59
CA ASP A 82 2.18 -31.14 2.48
C ASP A 82 1.62 -29.73 2.22
N SER A 83 0.30 -29.56 2.37
CA SER A 83 -0.35 -28.25 2.26
C SER A 83 0.08 -27.30 3.38
N CYS A 84 0.18 -27.78 4.63
CA CYS A 84 0.65 -26.97 5.75
C CYS A 84 2.12 -26.57 5.56
N LYS A 85 2.99 -27.47 5.10
CA LYS A 85 4.40 -27.17 4.81
C LYS A 85 4.58 -26.09 3.74
N GLU A 86 3.76 -26.09 2.69
CA GLU A 86 3.84 -25.03 1.67
C GLU A 86 3.37 -23.69 2.25
N MET A 87 2.36 -23.67 3.14
CA MET A 87 1.97 -22.43 3.84
C MET A 87 3.10 -21.88 4.74
N GLU A 88 3.80 -22.74 5.48
CA GLU A 88 4.97 -22.34 6.28
C GLU A 88 6.09 -21.78 5.41
N LYS A 89 6.30 -22.36 4.22
CA LYS A 89 7.31 -21.88 3.28
C LYS A 89 6.96 -20.51 2.72
N GLN A 90 5.69 -20.25 2.39
CA GLN A 90 5.22 -18.92 1.98
C GLN A 90 5.40 -17.90 3.12
N PHE A 91 5.11 -18.29 4.36
CA PHE A 91 5.33 -17.45 5.54
C PHE A 91 6.82 -17.12 5.74
N ARG A 92 7.71 -18.12 5.60
CA ARG A 92 9.16 -17.92 5.70
C ARG A 92 9.70 -17.01 4.62
N ILE A 93 9.21 -17.13 3.38
CA ILE A 93 9.59 -16.23 2.27
C ILE A 93 9.10 -14.80 2.55
N LYS A 94 7.89 -14.65 3.11
CA LYS A 94 7.25 -13.36 3.37
C LYS A 94 7.83 -12.60 4.58
N TYR A 95 8.24 -13.31 5.63
CA TYR A 95 8.67 -12.71 6.90
C TYR A 95 10.10 -13.03 7.33
N GLY A 96 10.81 -13.89 6.59
CA GLY A 96 12.22 -14.24 6.88
C GLY A 96 12.44 -15.02 8.18
N ARG A 97 11.37 -15.55 8.79
CA ARG A 97 11.40 -16.28 10.06
C ARG A 97 10.49 -17.51 10.02
N GLU A 98 10.81 -18.52 10.82
CA GLU A 98 9.94 -19.69 10.95
C GLU A 98 8.68 -19.35 11.75
N PRO A 99 7.53 -19.95 11.41
CA PRO A 99 6.34 -19.86 12.24
C PRO A 99 6.63 -20.57 13.57
N LYS A 100 6.52 -19.85 14.69
CA LYS A 100 6.78 -20.34 16.06
C LYS A 100 5.53 -20.24 16.89
#